data_AF-A0A497TM36-F1
#
_entry.id   AF-A0A497TM36-F1
#
_cell.length_a   1.000
_cell.length_b   1.000
_cell.length_c   1.000
_cell.angle_alpha   90.00
_cell.angle_beta   90.00
_cell.angle_gamma   90.00
#
_symmetry.space_group_name_H-M   'P 1'
#
loop_
_entity.id
_entity.type
_entity.pdbx_description
1 polymer ?
#
loop_
_entity_poly.entity_id
_entity_poly.type
_entity_poly.pdbx_seq_one_letter_code
_entity_poly.pdbx_strand_id
1 'polypeptide(L)'
;MGYCFKHILFYRYGRCPKCLELEVRALPDAAKYQLIGRENALLANPWKLNQDQFGVCGLATPVYLIMRSAKDKARQLFEATFADIIPDFANTKFLTSNYGPQSVKFRYLARGYRLQQRSWEKKQDKRLKQEMKRYEPQLRQVYTTKQELRKGRDELRRGIKEQLGQWHGELLVDYCMSRALGYIMKNTAPSRYTGEKINFNSEFSTTQNYREVTRMGHLALRTNNATFVLSELLGAKDVHIAKQKVEASVPLAPPVSGVTETQFETVARLHNLFQTHASGRGSFAMAAIYAGLVNEGSMLIKKSQGDAKFPRLSYNHWVNIEKFDLTTNNVELLIWTWAKFWRVRVDKNVFLSYIQDVIFGHF
;
A
#
# COMPACT_ATOMS: atom_id res chain seq x y z
N MET A 1 -19.98 -13.33 -19.26
CA MET A 1 -20.32 -13.85 -17.90
C MET A 1 -19.95 -15.33 -17.90
N GLY A 2 -19.31 -15.87 -16.87
CA GLY A 2 -18.93 -17.28 -16.76
C GLY A 2 -19.84 -18.05 -15.80
N TYR A 3 -19.94 -19.37 -15.98
CA TYR A 3 -20.69 -20.26 -15.09
C TYR A 3 -19.75 -21.32 -14.51
N CYS A 4 -19.90 -21.61 -13.22
CA CYS A 4 -19.15 -22.67 -12.56
C CYS A 4 -20.04 -23.88 -12.30
N PHE A 5 -19.80 -24.97 -13.01
CA PHE A 5 -20.54 -26.22 -12.82
C PHE A 5 -20.35 -26.82 -11.42
N LYS A 6 -19.11 -26.83 -10.90
CA LYS A 6 -18.80 -27.34 -9.54
C LYS A 6 -19.59 -26.66 -8.42
N HIS A 7 -19.91 -25.38 -8.58
CA HIS A 7 -20.52 -24.58 -7.52
C HIS A 7 -21.87 -23.99 -7.91
N ILE A 8 -22.39 -24.33 -9.09
CA ILE A 8 -23.68 -23.90 -9.63
C ILE A 8 -23.87 -22.38 -9.47
N LEU A 9 -22.92 -21.60 -9.99
CA LEU A 9 -22.98 -20.13 -9.85
C LEU A 9 -22.48 -19.38 -11.08
N PHE A 10 -23.20 -18.31 -11.42
CA PHE A 10 -22.78 -17.33 -12.41
C PHE A 10 -21.81 -16.32 -11.79
N TYR A 11 -20.76 -15.98 -12.52
CA TYR A 11 -19.78 -14.98 -12.11
C TYR A 11 -19.38 -14.12 -13.31
N ARG A 12 -19.16 -12.82 -13.08
CA ARG A 12 -18.92 -11.92 -14.21
C ARG A 12 -17.51 -12.06 -14.83
N TYR A 13 -16.48 -12.49 -14.09
CA TYR A 13 -15.09 -12.41 -14.57
C TYR A 13 -14.15 -13.48 -14.01
N GLY A 14 -13.20 -13.92 -14.85
CA GLY A 14 -12.08 -14.76 -14.46
C GLY A 14 -12.48 -16.20 -14.15
N ARG A 15 -12.37 -16.60 -12.88
CA ARG A 15 -12.78 -17.91 -12.38
C ARG A 15 -13.84 -17.79 -11.30
N CYS A 16 -14.47 -18.92 -11.01
CA CYS A 16 -15.41 -19.06 -9.93
C CYS A 16 -14.81 -18.56 -8.59
N PRO A 17 -15.45 -17.59 -7.90
CA PRO A 17 -15.00 -17.12 -6.60
C PRO A 17 -14.92 -18.22 -5.54
N LYS A 18 -15.86 -19.16 -5.50
CA LYS A 18 -15.82 -20.30 -4.57
C LYS A 18 -14.65 -21.24 -4.85
N CYS A 19 -14.31 -21.49 -6.12
CA CYS A 19 -13.11 -22.26 -6.44
C CYS A 19 -11.84 -21.57 -5.93
N LEU A 20 -11.73 -20.25 -6.12
CA LEU A 20 -10.57 -19.49 -5.69
C LEU A 20 -10.46 -19.47 -4.15
N GLU A 21 -11.57 -19.35 -3.45
CA GLU A 21 -11.62 -19.48 -1.99
C GLU A 21 -11.14 -20.87 -1.54
N LEU A 22 -11.66 -21.94 -2.14
CA LEU A 22 -11.25 -23.32 -1.82
C LEU A 22 -9.75 -23.55 -2.05
N GLU A 23 -9.17 -22.98 -3.11
CA GLU A 23 -7.74 -23.08 -3.36
C GLU A 23 -6.89 -22.46 -2.24
N VAL A 24 -7.33 -21.34 -1.66
CA VAL A 24 -6.61 -20.70 -0.55
C VAL A 24 -6.90 -21.41 0.78
N ARG A 25 -8.10 -21.96 0.96
CA ARG A 25 -8.43 -22.81 2.12
C ARG A 25 -7.63 -24.12 2.13
N ALA A 26 -7.30 -24.64 0.96
CA ALA A 26 -6.52 -25.87 0.79
C ALA A 26 -5.01 -25.68 0.99
N LEU A 27 -4.55 -24.49 1.41
CA LEU A 27 -3.15 -24.28 1.77
C LEU A 27 -2.75 -25.26 2.89
N PRO A 28 -1.59 -25.94 2.78
CA PRO A 28 -1.08 -26.80 3.84
C PRO A 28 -0.90 -26.04 5.15
N ASP A 29 -0.98 -26.72 6.28
CA ASP A 29 -0.84 -26.07 7.59
C ASP A 29 0.52 -25.37 7.73
N ALA A 30 1.60 -25.97 7.21
CA ALA A 30 2.91 -25.33 7.14
C ALA A 30 2.88 -23.97 6.41
N ALA A 31 2.09 -23.83 5.35
CA ALA A 31 1.92 -22.56 4.65
C ALA A 31 1.08 -21.56 5.46
N LYS A 32 0.10 -22.02 6.25
CA LYS A 32 -0.65 -21.17 7.19
C LYS A 32 0.27 -20.62 8.29
N TYR A 33 1.18 -21.44 8.81
CA TYR A 33 2.19 -21.00 9.77
C TYR A 33 3.20 -20.01 9.18
N GLN A 34 3.42 -20.00 7.86
CA GLN A 34 4.21 -18.94 7.20
C GLN A 34 3.45 -17.61 7.07
N LEU A 35 2.10 -17.65 7.02
CA LEU A 35 1.29 -16.43 7.14
C LEU A 35 1.45 -15.85 8.55
N ILE A 36 1.49 -16.71 9.56
CA ILE A 36 1.82 -16.36 10.95
C ILE A 36 3.29 -15.94 10.99
N GLY A 37 3.61 -14.83 11.65
CA GLY A 37 4.99 -14.30 11.69
C GLY A 37 5.41 -13.48 10.47
N ARG A 38 4.60 -13.42 9.40
CA ARG A 38 4.78 -12.42 8.32
C ARG A 38 4.75 -10.99 8.88
N GLU A 39 3.98 -10.74 9.93
CA GLU A 39 3.98 -9.47 10.68
C GLU A 39 5.39 -9.05 11.12
N ASN A 40 6.15 -9.94 11.75
CA ASN A 40 7.52 -9.66 12.20
C ASN A 40 8.46 -9.37 11.02
N ALA A 41 8.29 -10.11 9.92
CA ALA A 41 9.06 -9.88 8.70
C ALA A 41 8.74 -8.51 8.06
N LEU A 42 7.47 -8.08 8.10
CA LEU A 42 7.01 -6.78 7.62
C LEU A 42 7.46 -5.63 8.52
N LEU A 43 7.53 -5.83 9.84
CA LEU A 43 8.12 -4.88 10.78
C LEU A 43 9.61 -4.69 10.54
N ALA A 44 10.35 -5.78 10.31
CA ALA A 44 11.77 -5.74 10.01
C ALA A 44 12.07 -5.17 8.61
N ASN A 45 11.17 -5.41 7.65
CA ASN A 45 11.33 -4.99 6.26
C ASN A 45 10.03 -4.37 5.72
N PRO A 46 9.71 -3.12 6.09
CA PRO A 46 8.46 -2.44 5.71
C PRO A 46 8.24 -2.34 4.20
N TRP A 47 9.34 -2.27 3.43
CA TRP A 47 9.34 -2.26 1.97
C TRP A 47 8.86 -3.57 1.33
N LYS A 48 8.81 -4.68 2.10
CA LYS A 48 8.24 -5.96 1.66
C LYS A 48 6.73 -6.02 1.77
N LEU A 49 6.09 -5.02 2.38
CA LEU A 49 4.64 -4.90 2.40
C LEU A 49 4.16 -4.81 0.95
N ASN A 50 3.30 -5.75 0.56
CA ASN A 50 2.64 -5.72 -0.73
C ASN A 50 1.77 -4.47 -0.83
N GLN A 51 2.37 -3.41 -1.35
CA GLN A 51 1.69 -2.16 -1.64
C GLN A 51 1.04 -2.19 -3.03
N ASP A 52 1.05 -3.36 -3.64
CA ASP A 52 0.61 -3.67 -4.99
C ASP A 52 1.40 -2.89 -6.05
N GLN A 53 1.97 -3.62 -7.01
CA GLN A 53 2.81 -3.07 -8.09
C GLN A 53 2.08 -2.11 -9.06
N PHE A 54 0.89 -1.61 -8.68
CA PHE A 54 0.05 -0.71 -9.45
C PHE A 54 -0.59 0.43 -8.64
N GLY A 55 -0.08 0.75 -7.44
CA GLY A 55 -0.31 2.04 -6.78
C GLY A 55 -1.76 2.31 -6.35
N VAL A 56 -2.02 2.30 -5.04
CA VAL A 56 -2.02 3.52 -4.23
C VAL A 56 -1.89 3.09 -2.78
N CYS A 57 -1.20 3.90 -1.98
CA CYS A 57 -0.74 3.71 -0.60
C CYS A 57 -1.87 3.66 0.45
N GLY A 58 -3.03 3.14 0.05
CA GLY A 58 -4.30 3.14 0.73
C GLY A 58 -4.32 2.57 2.14
N LEU A 59 -5.01 1.44 2.29
CA LEU A 59 -5.21 0.77 3.58
C LEU A 59 -4.00 -0.06 4.03
N ALA A 60 -3.02 -0.28 3.15
CA ALA A 60 -1.76 -0.92 3.50
C ALA A 60 -0.94 -0.09 4.49
N THR A 61 -0.99 1.24 4.37
CA THR A 61 -0.23 2.08 5.29
C THR A 61 -0.80 2.08 6.70
N PRO A 62 -2.12 2.28 6.93
CA PRO A 62 -2.69 2.08 8.26
C PRO A 62 -2.39 0.69 8.85
N VAL A 63 -2.34 -0.36 8.03
CA VAL A 63 -1.91 -1.71 8.46
C VAL A 63 -0.43 -1.75 8.86
N TYR A 64 0.45 -1.06 8.15
CA TYR A 64 1.84 -0.93 8.57
C TYR A 64 2.00 -0.16 9.89
N LEU A 65 1.31 0.96 10.00
CA LEU A 65 1.40 1.84 11.16
C LEU A 65 0.91 1.14 12.42
N ILE A 66 -0.20 0.42 12.34
CA ILE A 66 -0.70 -0.37 13.47
C ILE A 66 0.25 -1.50 13.86
N MET A 67 0.89 -2.19 12.89
CA MET A 67 1.93 -3.19 13.22
C MET A 67 3.05 -2.55 14.03
N ARG A 68 3.46 -1.32 13.65
CA ARG A 68 4.58 -0.62 14.31
C ARG A 68 4.23 -0.11 15.70
N SER A 69 3.08 0.54 15.87
CA SER A 69 2.75 1.29 17.08
C SER A 69 1.77 0.57 18.01
N ALA A 70 1.04 -0.44 17.53
CA ALA A 70 0.00 -1.14 18.28
C ALA A 70 -0.08 -2.63 17.87
N LYS A 71 1.01 -3.37 18.15
CA LYS A 71 1.17 -4.80 17.79
C LYS A 71 -0.03 -5.67 18.14
N ASP A 72 -0.60 -5.51 19.33
CA ASP A 72 -1.78 -6.30 19.76
C ASP A 72 -2.99 -6.06 18.85
N LYS A 73 -3.17 -4.81 18.41
CA LYS A 73 -4.26 -4.43 17.50
C LYS A 73 -3.99 -4.92 16.08
N ALA A 74 -2.73 -4.91 15.65
CA ALA A 74 -2.32 -5.48 14.37
C ALA A 74 -2.53 -7.00 14.33
N ARG A 75 -2.15 -7.69 15.42
CA ARG A 75 -2.41 -9.11 15.64
C ARG A 75 -3.90 -9.41 15.63
N GLN A 76 -4.73 -8.62 16.32
CA GLN A 76 -6.18 -8.79 16.28
C GLN A 76 -6.75 -8.62 14.86
N LEU A 77 -6.24 -7.65 14.09
CA LEU A 77 -6.64 -7.48 12.69
C LEU A 77 -6.24 -8.68 11.84
N PHE A 78 -5.03 -9.22 12.05
CA PHE A 78 -4.54 -10.43 11.38
C PHE A 78 -5.42 -11.64 11.71
N GLU A 79 -5.63 -11.94 12.99
CA GLU A 79 -6.44 -13.07 13.45
C GLU A 79 -7.89 -12.96 12.92
N ALA A 80 -8.51 -11.78 13.02
CA ALA A 80 -9.85 -11.54 12.48
C ALA A 80 -9.91 -11.70 10.95
N THR A 81 -8.84 -11.35 10.22
CA THR A 81 -8.76 -11.48 8.76
C THR A 81 -8.75 -12.95 8.32
N PHE A 82 -8.12 -13.82 9.11
CA PHE A 82 -7.92 -15.23 8.79
C PHE A 82 -8.74 -16.20 9.64
N ALA A 83 -9.65 -15.69 10.46
CA ALA A 83 -10.54 -16.46 11.34
C ALA A 83 -11.31 -17.58 10.63
N ASP A 84 -11.63 -17.39 9.35
CA ASP A 84 -12.37 -18.38 8.55
C ASP A 84 -11.49 -19.54 8.03
N ILE A 85 -10.16 -19.43 8.08
CA ILE A 85 -9.23 -20.38 7.45
C ILE A 85 -8.14 -20.94 8.37
N ILE A 86 -7.88 -20.30 9.50
CA ILE A 86 -6.97 -20.77 10.55
C ILE A 86 -7.83 -21.15 11.76
N PRO A 87 -7.91 -22.45 12.12
CA PRO A 87 -8.74 -22.92 13.23
C PRO A 87 -8.47 -22.21 14.56
N ASP A 88 -7.22 -21.89 14.85
CA ASP A 88 -6.81 -21.20 16.08
C ASP A 88 -7.40 -19.78 16.22
N PHE A 89 -7.84 -19.18 15.11
CA PHE A 89 -8.44 -17.84 15.07
C PHE A 89 -9.95 -17.88 14.90
N ALA A 90 -10.57 -19.07 15.01
CA ALA A 90 -12.00 -19.23 14.79
C ALA A 90 -12.82 -18.25 15.63
N ASN A 91 -13.80 -17.61 15.00
CA ASN A 91 -14.69 -16.61 15.60
C ASN A 91 -14.04 -15.29 16.04
N THR A 92 -12.74 -15.09 15.81
CA THR A 92 -12.10 -13.80 16.11
C THR A 92 -12.73 -12.67 15.29
N LYS A 93 -13.06 -11.58 15.98
CA LYS A 93 -13.59 -10.35 15.38
C LYS A 93 -12.60 -9.21 15.62
N PHE A 94 -12.54 -8.27 14.68
CA PHE A 94 -11.78 -7.05 14.88
C PHE A 94 -12.58 -6.09 15.75
N LEU A 95 -12.04 -5.70 16.89
CA LEU A 95 -12.66 -4.73 17.77
C LEU A 95 -12.29 -3.34 17.29
N THR A 96 -13.19 -2.65 16.63
CA THR A 96 -13.02 -1.22 16.31
C THR A 96 -13.10 -0.38 17.57
N SER A 97 -12.48 0.80 17.57
CA SER A 97 -12.42 1.65 18.77
C SER A 97 -13.74 2.32 19.07
N ASN A 98 -14.38 2.90 18.04
CA ASN A 98 -15.64 3.62 18.19
C ASN A 98 -16.84 2.91 17.53
N TYR A 99 -16.60 1.72 16.98
CA TYR A 99 -17.64 0.90 16.36
C TYR A 99 -17.66 -0.48 17.02
N GLY A 100 -18.79 -1.19 16.94
CA GLY A 100 -18.89 -2.55 17.48
C GLY A 100 -18.01 -3.56 16.73
N PRO A 101 -17.82 -4.78 17.26
CA PRO A 101 -16.96 -5.81 16.69
C PRO A 101 -17.29 -6.14 15.23
N GLN A 102 -16.26 -6.24 14.38
CA GLN A 102 -16.39 -6.48 12.95
C GLN A 102 -15.90 -7.88 12.56
N SER A 103 -16.70 -8.60 11.79
CA SER A 103 -16.31 -9.89 11.20
C SER A 103 -15.79 -9.69 9.79
N VAL A 104 -14.62 -10.25 9.48
CA VAL A 104 -14.00 -10.17 8.15
C VAL A 104 -14.14 -11.53 7.48
N LYS A 105 -14.94 -11.59 6.41
CA LYS A 105 -15.14 -12.84 5.66
C LYS A 105 -14.02 -13.05 4.65
N PHE A 106 -13.15 -14.03 4.90
CA PHE A 106 -11.93 -14.26 4.10
C PHE A 106 -12.21 -14.52 2.62
N ARG A 107 -13.37 -15.14 2.32
CA ARG A 107 -13.82 -15.42 0.94
C ARG A 107 -13.75 -14.23 -0.01
N TYR A 108 -14.01 -13.03 0.49
CA TYR A 108 -13.98 -11.82 -0.34
C TYR A 108 -12.55 -11.34 -0.63
N LEU A 109 -11.63 -11.58 0.30
CA LEU A 109 -10.23 -11.21 0.21
C LEU A 109 -9.47 -12.17 -0.73
N ALA A 110 -9.65 -13.47 -0.53
CA ALA A 110 -9.02 -14.53 -1.33
C ALA A 110 -9.33 -14.39 -2.83
N ARG A 111 -10.59 -14.06 -3.14
CA ARG A 111 -11.02 -13.82 -4.53
C ARG A 111 -10.25 -12.66 -5.16
N GLY A 112 -10.13 -11.54 -4.45
CA GLY A 112 -9.43 -10.35 -4.94
C GLY A 112 -7.96 -10.66 -5.24
N TYR A 113 -7.28 -11.28 -4.28
CA TYR A 113 -5.88 -11.67 -4.38
C TYR A 113 -5.62 -12.55 -5.60
N ARG A 114 -6.42 -13.61 -5.79
CA ARG A 114 -6.21 -14.56 -6.90
C ARG A 114 -6.52 -13.96 -8.27
N LEU A 115 -7.47 -13.03 -8.36
CA LEU A 115 -7.71 -12.31 -9.61
C LEU A 115 -6.52 -11.42 -9.98
N GLN A 116 -5.89 -10.80 -8.99
CA GLN A 116 -4.73 -9.96 -9.19
C GLN A 116 -3.50 -10.77 -9.58
N GLN A 117 -3.20 -11.84 -8.83
CA GLN A 117 -2.14 -12.78 -9.15
C GLN A 117 -2.22 -13.23 -10.62
N ARG A 118 -3.41 -13.61 -11.09
CA ARG A 118 -3.62 -14.03 -12.49
C ARG A 118 -3.42 -12.91 -13.50
N SER A 119 -3.83 -11.69 -13.16
CA SER A 119 -3.61 -10.53 -14.01
C SER A 119 -2.11 -10.28 -14.19
N TRP A 120 -1.37 -10.38 -13.09
CA TRP A 120 0.08 -10.29 -13.09
C TRP A 120 0.72 -11.43 -13.89
N GLU A 121 0.34 -12.69 -13.65
CA GLU A 121 0.85 -13.87 -14.38
C GLU A 121 0.65 -13.71 -15.89
N LYS A 122 -0.54 -13.25 -16.32
CA LYS A 122 -0.82 -12.97 -17.73
C LYS A 122 0.05 -11.86 -18.32
N LYS A 123 0.32 -10.79 -17.56
CA LYS A 123 1.20 -9.70 -17.99
C LYS A 123 2.65 -10.20 -18.12
N GLN A 124 3.11 -11.02 -17.18
CA GLN A 124 4.45 -11.61 -17.23
C GLN A 124 4.60 -12.61 -18.37
N ASP A 125 3.59 -13.46 -18.63
CA ASP A 125 3.61 -14.36 -19.78
C ASP A 125 3.71 -13.62 -21.11
N LYS A 126 3.02 -12.47 -21.24
CA LYS A 126 3.12 -11.62 -22.42
C LYS A 126 4.53 -11.03 -22.57
N ARG A 127 5.11 -10.50 -21.48
CA ARG A 127 6.48 -9.97 -21.46
C ARG A 127 7.51 -11.04 -21.79
N LEU A 128 7.39 -12.22 -21.18
CA LEU A 128 8.23 -13.38 -21.46
C LEU A 128 8.22 -13.74 -22.95
N LYS A 129 7.03 -13.78 -23.58
CA LYS A 129 6.93 -14.04 -25.02
C LYS A 129 7.60 -12.95 -25.87
N GLN A 130 7.49 -11.69 -25.47
CA GLN A 130 8.12 -10.55 -26.16
C GLN A 130 9.66 -10.62 -26.06
N GLU A 131 10.20 -10.81 -24.86
CA GLU A 131 11.65 -10.92 -24.65
C GLU A 131 12.21 -12.19 -25.33
N MET A 132 11.54 -13.34 -25.21
CA MET A 132 11.94 -14.55 -25.94
C MET A 132 12.03 -14.28 -27.46
N LYS A 133 11.05 -13.58 -28.03
CA LYS A 133 11.06 -13.22 -29.46
C LYS A 133 12.22 -12.27 -29.81
N ARG A 134 12.63 -11.40 -28.90
CA ARG A 134 13.74 -10.45 -29.07
C ARG A 134 15.11 -11.15 -29.11
N TYR A 135 15.33 -12.13 -28.24
CA TYR A 135 16.61 -12.84 -28.09
C TYR A 135 16.74 -14.09 -28.99
N GLU A 136 15.62 -14.62 -29.52
CA GLU A 136 15.59 -15.80 -30.39
C GLU A 136 16.54 -15.72 -31.62
N PRO A 137 16.72 -14.58 -32.31
CA PRO A 137 17.66 -14.48 -33.44
C PRO A 137 19.12 -14.68 -33.02
N GLN A 138 19.52 -14.16 -31.86
CA GLN A 138 20.89 -14.27 -31.35
C GLN A 138 21.20 -15.71 -30.93
N LEU A 139 20.24 -16.40 -30.31
CA LEU A 139 20.37 -17.83 -30.01
C LEU A 139 20.63 -18.68 -31.27
N ARG A 140 19.98 -18.35 -32.39
CA ARG A 140 20.15 -19.07 -33.66
C ARG A 140 21.48 -18.78 -34.35
N GLN A 141 22.15 -17.69 -34.01
CA GLN A 141 23.50 -17.37 -34.51
C GLN A 141 24.58 -18.13 -33.75
N VAL A 142 24.35 -18.45 -32.47
CA VAL A 142 25.32 -19.12 -31.60
C VAL A 142 25.19 -20.64 -31.64
N TYR A 143 23.96 -21.17 -31.67
CA TYR A 143 23.72 -22.61 -31.63
C TYR A 143 23.40 -23.18 -33.01
N THR A 144 24.23 -24.12 -33.47
CA THR A 144 24.17 -24.70 -34.82
C THR A 144 23.37 -26.00 -34.87
N THR A 145 23.24 -26.72 -33.74
CA THR A 145 22.41 -27.93 -33.66
C THR A 145 21.03 -27.67 -33.06
N LYS A 146 20.04 -28.48 -33.45
CA LYS A 146 18.67 -28.40 -32.89
C LYS A 146 18.64 -28.65 -31.36
N GLN A 147 19.53 -29.50 -30.86
CA GLN A 147 19.57 -29.87 -29.44
C GLN A 147 20.14 -28.74 -28.59
N GLU A 148 21.22 -28.11 -29.03
CA GLU A 148 21.80 -26.93 -28.37
C GLU A 148 20.84 -25.74 -28.41
N LEU A 149 20.19 -25.49 -29.55
CA LEU A 149 19.20 -24.42 -29.66
C LEU A 149 18.02 -24.61 -28.70
N ARG A 150 17.58 -25.86 -28.49
CA ARG A 150 16.53 -26.17 -27.51
C ARG A 150 16.99 -25.89 -26.07
N LYS A 151 18.20 -26.33 -25.72
CA LYS A 151 18.79 -26.08 -24.40
C LYS A 151 18.97 -24.57 -24.14
N GLY A 152 19.50 -23.84 -25.12
CA GLY A 152 19.66 -22.39 -25.06
C GLY A 152 18.34 -21.63 -24.90
N ARG A 153 17.26 -22.06 -25.57
CA ARG A 153 15.91 -21.50 -25.34
C ARG A 153 15.40 -21.77 -23.93
N ASP A 154 15.62 -22.96 -23.39
CA ASP A 154 15.14 -23.31 -22.05
C ASP A 154 15.91 -22.55 -20.96
N GLU A 155 17.23 -22.36 -21.15
CA GLU A 155 18.08 -21.53 -20.28
C GLU A 155 17.70 -20.05 -20.37
N LEU A 156 17.54 -19.50 -21.58
CA LEU A 156 17.08 -18.12 -21.77
C LEU A 156 15.71 -17.90 -21.13
N ARG A 157 14.76 -18.83 -21.35
CA ARG A 157 13.42 -18.74 -20.78
C ARG A 157 13.46 -18.71 -19.24
N ARG A 158 14.36 -19.50 -18.64
CA ARG A 158 14.57 -19.51 -17.20
C ARG A 158 15.15 -18.20 -16.71
N GLY A 159 16.22 -17.70 -17.35
CA GLY A 159 16.85 -16.43 -17.00
C GLY A 159 15.89 -15.24 -17.13
N ILE A 160 15.10 -15.16 -18.21
CA ILE A 160 14.08 -14.12 -18.37
C ILE A 160 13.01 -14.25 -17.28
N LYS A 161 12.55 -15.46 -16.96
CA LYS A 161 11.58 -15.65 -15.86
C LYS A 161 12.12 -15.20 -14.51
N GLU A 162 13.39 -15.46 -14.23
CA GLU A 162 14.06 -15.00 -13.01
C GLU A 162 14.12 -13.46 -12.97
N GLN A 163 14.46 -12.82 -14.09
CA GLN A 163 14.49 -11.35 -14.21
C GLN A 163 13.09 -10.71 -14.09
N LEU A 164 12.06 -11.34 -14.65
CA LEU A 164 10.67 -10.86 -14.55
C LEU A 164 10.09 -11.03 -13.14
N GLY A 165 10.77 -11.78 -12.28
CA GLY A 165 10.38 -12.03 -10.89
C GLY A 165 9.27 -13.08 -10.75
N GLN A 166 8.92 -13.38 -9.50
CA GLN A 166 7.85 -14.32 -9.17
C GLN A 166 6.76 -13.63 -8.34
N TRP A 167 5.53 -14.14 -8.43
CA TRP A 167 4.47 -13.75 -7.51
C TRP A 167 4.74 -14.40 -6.16
N HIS A 168 5.13 -13.60 -5.17
CA HIS A 168 5.45 -14.13 -3.85
C HIS A 168 4.15 -14.42 -3.07
N GLY A 169 3.97 -15.67 -2.62
CA GLY A 169 2.82 -16.05 -1.79
C GLY A 169 2.74 -15.29 -0.47
N GLU A 170 3.87 -14.78 0.01
CA GLU A 170 4.01 -13.91 1.20
C GLU A 170 3.21 -12.60 1.09
N LEU A 171 2.86 -12.20 -0.15
CA LEU A 171 2.05 -11.04 -0.46
C LEU A 171 0.54 -11.26 -0.20
N LEU A 172 0.16 -12.43 0.31
CA LEU A 172 -1.22 -12.74 0.68
C LEU A 172 -1.63 -12.01 1.96
N VAL A 173 -0.74 -11.97 2.96
CA VAL A 173 -1.06 -11.45 4.30
C VAL A 173 -1.36 -9.96 4.28
N ASP A 174 -0.41 -9.19 3.78
CA ASP A 174 -0.49 -7.75 3.62
C ASP A 174 -1.63 -7.33 2.68
N TYR A 175 -1.85 -8.06 1.58
CA TYR A 175 -3.02 -7.85 0.72
C TYR A 175 -4.32 -8.04 1.49
N CYS A 176 -4.48 -9.17 2.18
CA CYS A 176 -5.71 -9.52 2.88
C CYS A 176 -5.98 -8.58 4.05
N MET A 177 -4.98 -8.23 4.87
CA MET A 177 -5.15 -7.29 5.99
C MET A 177 -5.55 -5.90 5.51
N SER A 178 -4.92 -5.39 4.45
CA SER A 178 -5.27 -4.08 3.87
C SER A 178 -6.72 -4.07 3.37
N ARG A 179 -7.15 -5.15 2.72
CA ARG A 179 -8.53 -5.31 2.21
C ARG A 179 -9.54 -5.53 3.34
N ALA A 180 -9.16 -6.24 4.39
CA ALA A 180 -9.96 -6.43 5.59
C ALA A 180 -10.28 -5.08 6.23
N LEU A 181 -9.29 -4.20 6.36
CA LEU A 181 -9.50 -2.86 6.90
C LEU A 181 -10.42 -2.00 6.02
N GLY A 182 -10.33 -2.13 4.69
CA GLY A 182 -11.27 -1.49 3.77
C GLY A 182 -12.69 -2.06 3.89
N TYR A 183 -12.83 -3.36 4.11
CA TYR A 183 -14.11 -4.00 4.37
C TYR A 183 -14.73 -3.51 5.68
N ILE A 184 -13.92 -3.40 6.73
CA ILE A 184 -14.32 -2.82 8.02
C ILE A 184 -14.82 -1.38 7.81
N MET A 185 -14.03 -0.52 7.16
CA MET A 185 -14.42 0.87 6.86
C MET A 185 -15.73 0.93 6.06
N LYS A 186 -15.92 0.03 5.08
CA LYS A 186 -17.16 -0.04 4.30
C LYS A 186 -18.38 -0.33 5.16
N ASN A 187 -18.24 -1.22 6.14
CA ASN A 187 -19.34 -1.62 7.00
C ASN A 187 -19.64 -0.58 8.08
N THR A 188 -18.61 0.04 8.66
CA THR A 188 -18.75 0.99 9.77
C THR A 188 -19.05 2.41 9.30
N ALA A 189 -18.48 2.83 8.16
CA ALA A 189 -18.66 4.16 7.58
C ALA A 189 -18.88 4.10 6.05
N PRO A 190 -20.02 3.57 5.59
CA PRO A 190 -20.29 3.32 4.16
C PRO A 190 -20.26 4.60 3.31
N SER A 191 -20.67 5.74 3.87
CA SER A 191 -20.63 7.05 3.19
C SER A 191 -19.19 7.49 2.92
N ARG A 192 -18.30 7.39 3.91
CA ARG A 192 -16.87 7.70 3.77
C ARG A 192 -16.21 6.79 2.74
N TYR A 193 -16.45 5.48 2.82
CA TYR A 193 -15.94 4.50 1.87
C TYR A 193 -16.40 4.81 0.43
N THR A 194 -17.70 5.10 0.26
CA THR A 194 -18.29 5.35 -1.06
C THR A 194 -17.80 6.67 -1.64
N GLY A 195 -17.72 7.72 -0.82
CA GLY A 195 -17.15 9.01 -1.21
C GLY A 195 -15.71 8.85 -1.68
N GLU A 196 -14.88 8.09 -0.96
CA GLU A 196 -13.49 7.85 -1.37
C GLU A 196 -13.41 7.13 -2.71
N LYS A 197 -14.23 6.11 -2.90
CA LYS A 197 -14.30 5.39 -4.17
C LYS A 197 -14.75 6.30 -5.33
N ILE A 198 -15.73 7.18 -5.12
CA ILE A 198 -16.22 8.09 -6.16
C ILE A 198 -15.12 9.07 -6.57
N ASN A 199 -14.46 9.70 -5.60
CA ASN A 199 -13.38 10.65 -5.87
C ASN A 199 -12.18 9.97 -6.55
N PHE A 200 -11.86 8.74 -6.13
CA PHE A 200 -10.83 7.94 -6.80
C PHE A 200 -11.16 7.69 -8.26
N ASN A 201 -12.43 7.36 -8.55
CA ASN A 201 -12.86 7.15 -9.92
C ASN A 201 -12.80 8.44 -10.74
N SER A 202 -13.23 9.58 -10.21
CA SER A 202 -13.21 10.83 -10.97
C SER A 202 -11.79 11.21 -11.38
N GLU A 203 -10.83 11.08 -10.47
CA GLU A 203 -9.45 11.52 -10.69
C GLU A 203 -8.65 10.58 -11.59
N PHE A 204 -8.93 9.26 -11.56
CA PHE A 204 -8.15 8.25 -12.30
C PHE A 204 -8.89 7.67 -13.53
N SER A 205 -10.08 8.19 -13.85
CA SER A 205 -10.89 7.69 -14.96
C SER A 205 -10.27 7.88 -16.35
N THR A 206 -9.31 8.79 -16.50
CA THR A 206 -8.74 9.20 -17.80
C THR A 206 -7.42 8.49 -18.15
N THR A 207 -6.70 7.93 -17.17
CA THR A 207 -5.34 7.39 -17.38
C THR A 207 -5.23 5.87 -17.18
N GLN A 208 -6.18 5.25 -16.48
CA GLN A 208 -6.22 3.79 -16.27
C GLN A 208 -7.65 3.26 -16.27
N ASN A 209 -7.82 1.96 -16.50
CA ASN A 209 -9.09 1.28 -16.26
C ASN A 209 -9.35 1.20 -14.74
N TYR A 210 -9.83 2.30 -14.15
CA TYR A 210 -10.11 2.43 -12.71
C TYR A 210 -11.08 1.35 -12.19
N ARG A 211 -11.92 0.78 -13.07
CA ARG A 211 -12.83 -0.32 -12.73
C ARG A 211 -12.08 -1.62 -12.44
N GLU A 212 -10.85 -1.78 -12.90
CA GLU A 212 -9.99 -2.89 -12.49
C GLU A 212 -9.34 -2.61 -11.13
N VAL A 213 -8.86 -1.39 -10.92
CA VAL A 213 -8.20 -0.94 -9.69
C VAL A 213 -9.17 -0.91 -8.49
N THR A 214 -10.28 -0.17 -8.58
CA THR A 214 -11.25 -0.08 -7.46
C THR A 214 -12.02 -1.37 -7.20
N ARG A 215 -12.20 -2.22 -8.22
CA ARG A 215 -12.90 -3.50 -8.06
C ARG A 215 -12.07 -4.56 -7.35
N MET A 216 -10.75 -4.47 -7.46
CA MET A 216 -9.88 -5.29 -6.63
C MET A 216 -9.93 -4.82 -5.17
N GLY A 217 -10.43 -3.61 -4.89
CA GLY A 217 -10.63 -3.04 -3.55
C GLY A 217 -9.59 -1.98 -3.17
N HIS A 218 -8.80 -1.49 -4.13
CA HIS A 218 -7.76 -0.49 -3.89
C HIS A 218 -8.46 0.84 -3.62
N LEU A 219 -8.42 1.25 -2.36
CA LEU A 219 -8.81 2.58 -1.93
C LEU A 219 -7.54 3.32 -1.60
N ALA A 220 -7.23 4.36 -2.36
CA ALA A 220 -6.39 5.43 -1.85
C ALA A 220 -7.13 6.17 -0.73
N LEU A 221 -6.42 6.71 0.25
CA LEU A 221 -7.03 7.47 1.35
C LEU A 221 -6.56 8.92 1.31
N ARG A 222 -7.51 9.85 1.27
CA ARG A 222 -7.31 11.26 1.62
C ARG A 222 -7.19 11.46 3.14
N THR A 223 -6.67 12.61 3.55
CA THR A 223 -6.23 12.89 4.94
C THR A 223 -7.29 12.56 5.97
N ASN A 224 -8.53 13.00 5.74
CA ASN A 224 -9.60 12.82 6.73
C ASN A 224 -10.09 11.37 6.82
N ASN A 225 -10.03 10.61 5.73
CA ASN A 225 -10.40 9.19 5.75
C ASN A 225 -9.29 8.30 6.30
N ALA A 226 -8.04 8.65 6.05
CA ALA A 226 -6.89 8.07 6.72
C ALA A 226 -6.94 8.27 8.24
N THR A 227 -7.24 9.50 8.65
CA THR A 227 -7.42 9.86 10.05
C THR A 227 -8.56 9.09 10.69
N PHE A 228 -9.71 9.01 10.02
CA PHE A 228 -10.83 8.17 10.44
C PHE A 228 -10.41 6.72 10.70
N VAL A 229 -9.67 6.13 9.76
CA VAL A 229 -9.19 4.76 9.93
C VAL A 229 -8.29 4.66 11.17
N LEU A 230 -7.33 5.56 11.31
CA LEU A 230 -6.37 5.54 12.43
C LEU A 230 -7.03 5.75 13.80
N SER A 231 -7.85 6.77 13.97
CA SER A 231 -8.46 7.07 15.28
C SER A 231 -9.65 6.14 15.56
N GLU A 232 -10.65 6.14 14.70
CA GLU A 232 -11.96 5.55 14.99
C GLU A 232 -11.99 4.02 14.82
N LEU A 233 -11.22 3.49 13.87
CA LEU A 233 -11.16 2.04 13.62
C LEU A 233 -10.01 1.40 14.40
N LEU A 234 -8.82 2.01 14.35
CA LEU A 234 -7.61 1.41 14.90
C LEU A 234 -7.31 1.87 16.33
N GLY A 235 -7.80 3.03 16.77
CA GLY A 235 -7.64 3.52 18.15
C GLY A 235 -6.38 4.33 18.41
N ALA A 236 -5.80 4.93 17.36
CA ALA A 236 -4.75 5.92 17.53
C ALA A 236 -5.30 7.12 18.33
N LYS A 237 -4.71 7.39 19.50
CA LYS A 237 -5.16 8.45 20.41
C LYS A 237 -4.68 9.84 19.99
N ASP A 238 -3.47 9.92 19.43
CA ASP A 238 -2.79 11.18 19.13
C ASP A 238 -2.65 11.36 17.61
N VAL A 239 -3.79 11.46 16.90
CA VAL A 239 -3.77 11.78 15.47
C VAL A 239 -3.72 13.29 15.28
N HIS A 240 -2.55 13.79 14.93
CA HIS A 240 -2.30 15.19 14.64
C HIS A 240 -2.20 15.42 13.13
N ILE A 241 -2.99 16.37 12.63
CA ILE A 241 -2.87 16.86 11.26
C ILE A 241 -2.15 18.20 11.32
N ALA A 242 -0.91 18.22 10.89
CA ALA A 242 -0.20 19.48 10.65
C ALA A 242 -0.63 20.02 9.28
N LYS A 243 -1.13 21.26 9.25
CA LYS A 243 -1.48 21.95 8.00
C LYS A 243 -0.90 23.36 7.99
N GLN A 244 -0.50 23.86 6.83
CA GLN A 244 -0.19 25.28 6.71
C GLN A 244 -1.50 26.07 6.55
N LYS A 245 -1.53 27.33 7.00
CA LYS A 245 -2.69 28.22 6.86
C LYS A 245 -2.87 28.62 5.38
N VAL A 246 -3.54 27.76 4.61
CA VAL A 246 -3.92 28.01 3.20
C VAL A 246 -5.30 27.39 2.95
N GLU A 247 -6.10 28.02 2.08
CA GLU A 247 -7.43 27.56 1.70
C GLU A 247 -7.35 26.35 0.77
N ALA A 248 -7.88 25.19 1.20
CA ALA A 248 -7.88 23.99 0.37
C ALA A 248 -8.87 24.12 -0.80
N SER A 249 -8.41 23.87 -2.02
CA SER A 249 -9.21 23.88 -3.25
C SER A 249 -10.11 22.65 -3.43
N VAL A 250 -9.93 21.58 -2.63
CA VAL A 250 -10.70 20.33 -2.71
C VAL A 250 -11.51 20.12 -1.43
N PRO A 251 -12.82 19.82 -1.51
CA PRO A 251 -13.62 19.49 -0.34
C PRO A 251 -13.08 18.25 0.37
N LEU A 252 -12.56 18.43 1.59
CA LEU A 252 -12.15 17.31 2.43
C LEU A 252 -13.39 16.57 2.97
N ALA A 253 -13.25 15.26 3.22
CA ALA A 253 -14.30 14.51 3.93
C ALA A 253 -14.59 15.17 5.30
N PRO A 254 -15.77 14.95 5.91
CA PRO A 254 -16.09 15.58 7.20
C PRO A 254 -14.99 15.32 8.23
N PRO A 255 -14.65 16.33 9.06
CA PRO A 255 -13.70 16.17 10.16
C PRO A 255 -14.06 14.96 11.03
N VAL A 256 -13.04 14.38 11.65
CA VAL A 256 -13.20 13.26 12.59
C VAL A 256 -12.96 13.81 13.99
N SER A 257 -13.78 13.38 14.95
CA SER A 257 -13.65 13.83 16.34
C SER A 257 -12.32 13.40 16.95
N GLY A 258 -11.77 14.20 17.88
CA GLY A 258 -10.51 13.89 18.55
C GLY A 258 -9.24 14.07 17.71
N VAL A 259 -9.37 14.58 16.48
CA VAL A 259 -8.24 14.90 15.61
C VAL A 259 -7.82 16.33 15.86
N THR A 260 -6.55 16.52 16.21
CA THR A 260 -6.02 17.86 16.43
C THR A 260 -5.41 18.38 15.14
N GLU A 261 -5.98 19.45 14.60
CA GLU A 261 -5.36 20.19 13.52
C GLU A 261 -4.45 21.27 14.10
N THR A 262 -3.21 21.33 13.65
CA THR A 262 -2.26 22.35 14.11
C THR A 262 -1.65 23.08 12.93
N GLN A 263 -1.74 24.41 12.97
CA GLN A 263 -1.05 25.26 12.02
C GLN A 263 0.40 25.47 12.44
N PHE A 264 1.32 25.37 11.48
CA PHE A 264 2.74 25.68 11.68
C PHE A 264 3.20 26.75 10.70
N GLU A 265 4.11 27.60 11.16
CA GLU A 265 4.59 28.77 10.43
C GLU A 265 6.11 28.70 10.18
N THR A 266 6.84 27.90 10.96
CA THR A 266 8.31 27.78 10.88
C THR A 266 8.79 26.34 11.02
N VAL A 267 10.01 26.07 10.52
CA VAL A 267 10.69 24.77 10.68
C VAL A 267 10.84 24.40 12.14
N ALA A 268 11.24 25.35 12.99
CA ALA A 268 11.43 25.12 14.41
C ALA A 268 10.12 24.74 15.10
N ARG A 269 9.01 25.39 14.74
CA ARG A 269 7.70 25.06 15.30
C ARG A 269 7.21 23.69 14.86
N LEU A 270 7.40 23.34 13.58
CA LEU A 270 7.11 22.00 13.09
C LEU A 270 7.99 20.94 13.75
N HIS A 271 9.29 21.20 13.89
CA HIS A 271 10.22 20.32 14.59
C HIS A 271 9.81 20.13 16.05
N ASN A 272 9.40 21.19 16.74
CA ASN A 272 8.93 21.10 18.12
C ASN A 272 7.62 20.31 18.21
N LEU A 273 6.67 20.52 17.29
CA LEU A 273 5.46 19.69 17.21
C LEU A 273 5.81 18.21 17.01
N PHE A 274 6.77 17.94 16.11
CA PHE A 274 7.30 16.59 15.93
C PHE A 274 7.92 16.08 17.23
N GLN A 275 8.91 16.74 17.84
CA GLN A 275 9.55 16.29 19.08
C GLN A 275 8.58 16.08 20.25
N THR A 276 7.61 16.98 20.40
CA THR A 276 6.60 16.94 21.48
C THR A 276 5.69 15.73 21.35
N HIS A 277 5.25 15.41 20.14
CA HIS A 277 4.28 14.33 19.90
C HIS A 277 4.93 13.03 19.40
N ALA A 278 6.21 13.04 19.01
CA ALA A 278 6.86 11.94 18.28
C ALA A 278 7.93 11.18 19.06
N SER A 279 8.26 11.57 20.30
CA SER A 279 9.27 10.84 21.08
C SER A 279 8.76 9.47 21.55
N GLY A 280 9.21 8.41 20.88
CA GLY A 280 9.23 7.04 21.42
C GLY A 280 8.03 6.11 21.14
N ARG A 281 7.03 6.47 20.32
CA ARG A 281 5.81 5.64 20.11
C ARG A 281 5.49 5.23 18.66
N GLY A 282 6.42 5.35 17.71
CA GLY A 282 6.21 4.92 16.32
C GLY A 282 5.47 5.96 15.46
N SER A 283 6.00 7.17 15.46
CA SER A 283 5.46 8.38 14.84
C SER A 283 5.56 8.35 13.31
N PHE A 284 4.60 8.97 12.60
CA PHE A 284 4.58 9.06 11.14
C PHE A 284 3.93 10.36 10.69
N ALA A 285 4.26 10.85 9.49
CA ALA A 285 3.60 11.96 8.84
C ALA A 285 2.78 11.49 7.63
N MET A 286 1.73 12.23 7.31
CA MET A 286 0.83 11.96 6.19
C MET A 286 0.97 13.04 5.13
N ALA A 287 1.12 12.65 3.87
CA ALA A 287 1.77 13.52 2.89
C ALA A 287 1.46 13.18 1.42
N ALA A 288 0.83 14.06 0.66
CA ALA A 288 0.73 13.89 -0.79
C ALA A 288 2.09 14.17 -1.46
N ILE A 289 2.88 13.11 -1.72
CA ILE A 289 4.20 13.25 -2.39
C ILE A 289 4.09 13.16 -3.91
N TYR A 290 5.09 13.72 -4.61
CA TYR A 290 5.23 13.60 -6.06
C TYR A 290 5.50 12.15 -6.53
N ALA A 291 4.94 11.77 -7.69
CA ALA A 291 5.17 10.45 -8.29
C ALA A 291 6.67 10.14 -8.58
N GLY A 292 7.51 11.16 -8.76
CA GLY A 292 8.96 10.98 -9.01
C GLY A 292 9.76 10.52 -7.78
N LEU A 293 9.34 10.89 -6.56
CA LEU A 293 9.98 10.48 -5.29
C LEU A 293 9.80 9.01 -4.95
N VAL A 294 9.10 8.29 -5.81
CA VAL A 294 8.85 6.86 -5.67
C VAL A 294 10.04 6.04 -6.18
N ASN A 295 10.85 6.57 -7.10
CA ASN A 295 11.65 5.71 -7.96
C ASN A 295 13.17 5.63 -7.65
N GLU A 296 13.79 6.44 -6.78
CA GLU A 296 15.27 6.54 -6.76
C GLU A 296 16.02 6.98 -5.46
N GLY A 297 16.62 6.07 -4.69
CA GLY A 297 17.92 6.30 -4.01
C GLY A 297 18.06 7.37 -2.91
N SER A 298 19.29 7.81 -2.62
CA SER A 298 19.59 8.92 -1.70
C SER A 298 19.54 10.25 -2.45
N MET A 299 18.93 11.29 -1.86
CA MET A 299 18.65 12.53 -2.57
C MET A 299 19.12 13.76 -1.79
N LEU A 300 19.74 14.72 -2.49
CA LEU A 300 20.16 16.01 -1.95
C LEU A 300 19.32 17.13 -2.59
N ILE A 301 18.59 17.88 -1.76
CA ILE A 301 17.73 19.00 -2.16
C ILE A 301 18.40 20.32 -1.81
N LYS A 302 18.78 21.11 -2.81
CA LYS A 302 19.48 22.41 -2.64
C LYS A 302 18.65 23.64 -3.00
N LYS A 303 17.47 23.46 -3.59
CA LYS A 303 16.57 24.53 -4.01
C LYS A 303 15.14 24.16 -3.66
N SER A 304 14.32 25.18 -3.40
CA SER A 304 12.86 24.99 -3.29
C SER A 304 12.37 24.29 -4.56
N GLN A 305 11.49 23.30 -4.37
CA GLN A 305 10.84 22.59 -5.46
C GLN A 305 9.61 23.38 -5.99
N GLY A 306 9.50 24.67 -5.66
CA GLY A 306 8.37 25.54 -5.96
C GLY A 306 7.79 25.32 -7.36
N ASP A 307 6.46 25.19 -7.44
CA ASP A 307 5.64 24.90 -8.62
C ASP A 307 6.28 23.99 -9.68
N ALA A 308 7.14 23.06 -9.27
CA ALA A 308 7.68 22.09 -10.20
C ALA A 308 6.49 21.36 -10.82
N LYS A 309 6.38 21.43 -12.16
CA LYS A 309 5.33 20.85 -13.02
C LYS A 309 5.28 19.32 -12.97
N PHE A 310 5.65 18.71 -11.85
CA PHE A 310 5.40 17.31 -11.59
C PHE A 310 3.95 17.18 -11.13
N PRO A 311 3.14 16.34 -11.78
CA PRO A 311 1.76 16.11 -11.34
C PRO A 311 1.81 15.57 -9.91
N ARG A 312 1.41 16.41 -8.94
CA ARG A 312 1.18 15.99 -7.56
C ARG A 312 0.02 14.99 -7.55
N LEU A 313 0.06 14.06 -6.61
CA LEU A 313 -0.95 13.02 -6.50
C LEU A 313 -2.10 13.54 -5.64
N SER A 314 -3.33 13.48 -6.14
CA SER A 314 -4.55 13.88 -5.41
C SER A 314 -4.82 13.03 -4.15
N TYR A 315 -4.07 11.94 -3.98
CA TYR A 315 -4.11 11.05 -2.83
C TYR A 315 -2.84 11.17 -2.01
N ASN A 316 -3.00 11.01 -0.70
CA ASN A 316 -1.86 11.00 0.19
C ASN A 316 -1.00 9.76 -0.06
N HIS A 317 0.29 10.03 -0.14
CA HIS A 317 1.29 9.05 0.18
C HIS A 317 1.58 9.17 1.68
N TRP A 318 2.24 8.17 2.22
CA TRP A 318 2.53 8.14 3.63
C TRP A 318 4.03 8.19 3.76
N VAL A 319 4.49 9.21 4.46
CA VAL A 319 5.90 9.46 4.70
C VAL A 319 6.12 9.28 6.18
N ASN A 320 6.64 8.12 6.54
CA ASN A 320 7.06 7.92 7.90
C ASN A 320 8.43 8.59 8.07
N ILE A 321 8.44 9.71 8.80
CA ILE A 321 9.64 10.46 9.15
C ILE A 321 10.19 9.83 10.43
N GLU A 322 11.32 9.14 10.32
CA GLU A 322 11.94 8.41 11.43
C GLU A 322 12.81 9.30 12.31
N LYS A 323 13.48 10.28 11.69
CA LYS A 323 14.38 11.21 12.37
C LYS A 323 14.40 12.54 11.65
N PHE A 324 14.58 13.60 12.44
CA PHE A 324 14.76 14.96 12.00
C PHE A 324 16.01 15.52 12.69
N ASP A 325 17.03 15.91 11.91
CA ASP A 325 18.30 16.41 12.46
C ASP A 325 18.61 17.83 11.97
N LEU A 326 18.47 18.83 12.86
CA LEU A 326 18.69 20.25 12.56
C LEU A 326 20.11 20.76 12.81
N THR A 327 21.02 19.89 13.26
CA THR A 327 22.32 20.29 13.81
C THR A 327 23.36 20.64 12.73
N THR A 328 23.08 20.37 11.46
CA THR A 328 24.00 20.65 10.36
C THR A 328 23.42 21.63 9.34
N ASN A 329 24.24 22.09 8.39
CA ASN A 329 23.79 22.96 7.27
C ASN A 329 22.75 22.27 6.38
N ASN A 330 22.70 20.94 6.38
CA ASN A 330 21.65 20.16 5.74
C ASN A 330 20.82 19.45 6.81
N VAL A 331 19.50 19.53 6.71
CA VAL A 331 18.61 18.71 7.52
C VAL A 331 18.57 17.32 6.91
N GLU A 332 18.97 16.31 7.70
CA GLU A 332 18.83 14.92 7.29
C GLU A 332 17.47 14.38 7.74
N LEU A 333 16.70 13.90 6.77
CA LEU A 333 15.43 13.24 6.96
C LEU A 333 15.57 11.77 6.60
N LEU A 334 15.21 10.91 7.54
CA LEU A 334 15.00 9.50 7.28
C LEU A 334 13.52 9.31 6.96
N ILE A 335 13.22 9.16 5.67
CA ILE A 335 11.85 9.06 5.15
C ILE A 335 11.62 7.64 4.68
N TRP A 336 10.56 7.01 5.16
CA TRP A 336 10.05 5.79 4.54
C TRP A 336 8.85 6.14 3.66
N THR A 337 8.96 5.80 2.38
CA THR A 337 7.85 5.82 1.42
C THR A 337 7.43 4.40 1.08
N TRP A 338 6.32 4.28 0.35
CA TRP A 338 5.75 3.00 -0.07
C TRP A 338 6.67 2.09 -0.90
N ALA A 339 7.70 2.64 -1.55
CA ALA A 339 8.60 1.89 -2.43
C ALA A 339 9.99 1.63 -1.79
N LYS A 340 10.46 2.51 -0.90
CA LYS A 340 11.82 2.46 -0.39
C LYS A 340 12.00 3.25 0.90
N PHE A 341 13.07 2.93 1.62
CA PHE A 341 13.60 3.80 2.65
C PHE A 341 14.57 4.82 2.01
N TRP A 342 14.46 6.07 2.45
CA TRP A 342 15.16 7.22 1.90
C TRP A 342 15.92 7.93 2.99
N ARG A 343 17.16 8.30 2.65
CA ARG A 343 17.91 9.32 3.37
C ARG A 343 17.91 10.56 2.49
N VAL A 344 17.08 11.53 2.86
CA VAL A 344 16.98 12.81 2.16
C VAL A 344 17.77 13.84 2.93
N ARG A 345 18.71 14.52 2.26
CA ARG A 345 19.41 15.67 2.81
C ARG A 345 18.85 16.91 2.14
N VAL A 346 18.42 17.89 2.94
CA VAL A 346 17.79 19.11 2.44
C VAL A 346 18.53 20.30 3.02
N ASP A 347 18.92 21.26 2.18
CA ASP A 347 19.53 22.50 2.68
C ASP A 347 18.57 23.18 3.67
N LYS A 348 19.09 23.61 4.82
CA LYS A 348 18.30 24.16 5.93
C LYS A 348 17.43 25.35 5.51
N ASN A 349 17.89 26.14 4.53
CA ASN A 349 17.18 27.32 4.04
C ASN A 349 15.97 26.98 3.15
N VAL A 350 15.96 25.80 2.53
CA VAL A 350 14.84 25.33 1.68
C VAL A 350 14.02 24.24 2.37
N PHE A 351 14.41 23.84 3.57
CA PHE A 351 13.80 22.76 4.32
C PHE A 351 12.30 22.94 4.57
N LEU A 352 11.90 24.16 4.97
CA LEU A 352 10.49 24.47 5.21
C LEU A 352 9.66 24.25 3.96
N SER A 353 10.11 24.83 2.84
CA SER A 353 9.46 24.67 1.53
C SER A 353 9.47 23.21 1.11
N TYR A 354 10.56 22.46 1.27
CA TYR A 354 10.56 21.02 0.98
C TYR A 354 9.48 20.29 1.77
N ILE A 355 9.43 20.46 3.09
CA ILE A 355 8.41 19.81 3.91
C ILE A 355 7.00 20.22 3.49
N GLN A 356 6.77 21.50 3.18
CA GLN A 356 5.43 21.96 2.80
C GLN A 356 5.02 21.51 1.38
N ASP A 357 5.91 21.68 0.41
CA ASP A 357 5.66 21.39 -1.01
C ASP A 357 5.64 19.90 -1.32
N VAL A 358 6.49 19.14 -0.63
CA VAL A 358 6.76 17.74 -0.95
C VAL A 358 6.08 16.79 0.02
N ILE A 359 6.10 17.11 1.32
CA ILE A 359 5.52 16.25 2.34
C ILE A 359 4.07 16.65 2.55
N PHE A 360 3.77 17.82 3.11
CA PHE A 360 2.40 18.15 3.47
C PHE A 360 1.49 18.46 2.28
N GLY A 361 2.05 18.75 1.12
CA GLY A 361 1.30 19.06 -0.10
C GLY A 361 0.49 20.34 0.09
N HIS A 362 1.08 21.49 -0.26
CA HIS A 362 0.31 22.73 -0.40
C HIS A 362 -0.89 22.51 -1.34
N PHE A 363 -2.06 22.98 -0.92
CA PHE A 363 -3.31 23.05 -1.69
C PHE A 363 -3.69 24.49 -1.99
#